data_AF-A0A2D5IEC6-F1
#
_entry.id   AF-A0A2D5IEC6-F1
#
_cell.length_a   1.000
_cell.length_b   1.000
_cell.length_c   1.000
_cell.angle_alpha   90.00
_cell.angle_beta   90.00
_cell.angle_gamma   90.00
#
_symmetry.space_group_name_H-M   'P 1'
#
loop_
_entity.id
_entity.type
_entity.pdbx_description
1 polymer ?
#
loop_
_entity_poly.entity_id
_entity_poly.type
_entity_poly.pdbx_seq_one_letter_code
_entity_poly.pdbx_strand_id
1 'polypeptide(L)'
;MNKTLLRIISLFSVSGILLFAGISLAQSLYPSNILNMKGNFSRGAATAMGEPFQGVRTSAGKIEGLYPIRSTGVSTDPIRVAADAFLATLDNIELSRTHFAVDDPEWRDWSNVDVGIFPRRGLSLEEMDNEQKAAAWQLLEVSLSSKGLEQTRAIMRTEQTLLELNGEPIRYGEEKYYITMMGTPTADGPWGWQLDGHHLVINFFVLGDQIVMTPAFWGGEPVVAQAGKYAGNAIMQPEQDLGLALMQALDGDQRQVATITREKTANYPMAAANADNKVQDYEGIAGSDLSST
;
A
#
# COMPACT_ATOMS: atom_id res chain seq x y z
N MET A 1 -84.22 -49.63 4.27
CA MET A 1 -84.67 -48.46 3.49
C MET A 1 -83.55 -47.44 3.44
N ASN A 2 -83.29 -46.93 2.23
CA ASN A 2 -82.42 -45.82 1.81
C ASN A 2 -80.89 -45.87 1.99
N LYS A 3 -80.28 -45.98 0.79
CA LYS A 3 -78.96 -45.53 0.33
C LYS A 3 -78.59 -44.14 0.85
N THR A 4 -77.31 -43.87 1.08
CA THR A 4 -76.53 -42.92 0.24
C THR A 4 -75.03 -43.11 0.51
N LEU A 5 -74.31 -43.21 -0.59
CA LEU A 5 -72.88 -43.37 -0.76
C LEU A 5 -72.22 -41.98 -0.69
N LEU A 6 -71.09 -41.80 0.01
CA LEU A 6 -69.99 -40.97 -0.50
C LEU A 6 -68.68 -41.28 0.24
N ARG A 7 -67.66 -41.62 -0.55
CA ARG A 7 -66.27 -41.85 -0.17
C ARG A 7 -65.64 -40.58 0.39
N ILE A 8 -64.85 -40.68 1.46
CA ILE A 8 -63.65 -39.85 1.62
C ILE A 8 -62.50 -40.74 2.10
N ILE A 9 -61.49 -40.82 1.26
CA ILE A 9 -60.21 -41.47 1.48
C ILE A 9 -59.37 -40.53 2.35
N SER A 10 -59.00 -40.95 3.56
CA SER A 10 -58.02 -40.24 4.38
C SER A 10 -56.61 -40.65 3.93
N LEU A 11 -56.05 -39.89 2.98
CA LEU A 11 -54.65 -39.99 2.57
C LEU A 11 -53.75 -39.54 3.74
N PHE A 12 -52.74 -40.34 4.06
CA PHE A 12 -51.62 -39.94 4.91
C PHE A 12 -50.93 -38.70 4.32
N SER A 13 -50.99 -37.57 5.02
CA SER A 13 -50.20 -36.38 4.70
C SER A 13 -48.78 -36.59 5.23
N VAL A 14 -47.90 -37.11 4.38
CA VAL A 14 -46.45 -37.00 4.57
C VAL A 14 -46.09 -35.55 4.27
N SER A 15 -45.90 -34.74 5.32
CA SER A 15 -45.30 -33.41 5.18
C SER A 15 -43.84 -33.58 4.79
N GLY A 16 -43.57 -33.56 3.49
CA GLY A 16 -42.23 -33.48 2.94
C GLY A 16 -41.60 -32.15 3.35
N ILE A 17 -40.54 -32.22 4.16
CA ILE A 17 -39.63 -31.11 4.38
C ILE A 17 -38.95 -30.84 3.04
N LEU A 18 -39.40 -29.80 2.34
CA LEU A 18 -38.68 -29.24 1.20
C LEU A 18 -37.43 -28.54 1.74
N LEU A 19 -36.35 -29.31 1.86
CA LEU A 19 -35.00 -28.77 1.92
C LEU A 19 -34.76 -28.01 0.60
N PHE A 20 -34.96 -26.70 0.63
CA PHE A 20 -34.36 -25.83 -0.37
C PHE A 20 -32.85 -25.95 -0.20
N ALA A 21 -32.22 -26.79 -1.01
CA ALA A 21 -30.80 -26.69 -1.28
C ALA A 21 -30.60 -25.32 -1.93
N GLY A 22 -30.25 -24.32 -1.11
CA GLY A 22 -29.74 -23.06 -1.61
C GLY A 22 -28.54 -23.41 -2.48
N ILE A 23 -28.69 -23.30 -3.80
CA ILE A 23 -27.57 -23.38 -4.72
C ILE A 23 -26.67 -22.23 -4.31
N SER A 24 -25.58 -22.55 -3.60
CA SER A 24 -24.54 -21.58 -3.29
C SER A 24 -23.90 -21.18 -4.62
N LEU A 25 -24.41 -20.13 -5.26
CA LEU A 25 -23.78 -19.47 -6.41
C LEU A 25 -22.54 -18.66 -5.95
N ALA A 26 -21.70 -19.26 -5.10
CA ALA A 26 -20.61 -18.57 -4.42
C ALA A 26 -19.32 -18.47 -5.27
N GLN A 27 -19.22 -19.21 -6.38
CA GLN A 27 -18.00 -19.24 -7.21
C GLN A 27 -18.04 -18.35 -8.45
N SER A 28 -19.22 -17.88 -8.88
CA SER A 28 -19.36 -17.14 -10.15
C SER A 28 -19.13 -15.63 -10.04
N LEU A 29 -18.81 -15.11 -8.85
CA LEU A 29 -18.68 -13.66 -8.62
C LEU A 29 -17.25 -13.14 -8.71
N TYR A 30 -16.23 -14.01 -8.83
CA TYR A 30 -14.84 -13.57 -9.02
C TYR A 30 -14.45 -13.67 -10.49
N PRO A 31 -14.40 -12.54 -11.23
CA PRO A 31 -14.14 -12.58 -12.67
C PRO A 31 -12.79 -13.22 -12.98
N SER A 32 -12.72 -14.01 -14.06
CA SER A 32 -11.50 -14.75 -14.44
C SER A 32 -10.30 -13.84 -14.70
N ASN A 33 -10.53 -12.62 -15.19
CA ASN A 33 -9.50 -11.60 -15.33
C ASN A 33 -8.88 -11.19 -13.98
N ILE A 34 -9.67 -11.09 -12.90
CA ILE A 34 -9.15 -10.78 -11.57
C ILE A 34 -8.36 -11.96 -11.00
N LEU A 35 -8.83 -13.21 -11.21
CA LEU A 35 -8.06 -14.40 -10.83
C LEU A 35 -6.71 -14.47 -11.54
N ASN A 36 -6.69 -14.18 -12.84
CA ASN A 36 -5.44 -14.13 -13.62
C ASN A 36 -4.52 -13.00 -13.11
N MET A 37 -5.08 -11.84 -12.77
CA MET A 37 -4.33 -10.73 -12.21
C MET A 37 -3.70 -11.11 -10.86
N LYS A 38 -4.49 -11.65 -9.93
CA LYS A 38 -3.97 -12.22 -8.66
C LYS A 38 -2.81 -13.18 -8.88
N GLY A 39 -2.97 -14.11 -9.81
CA GLY A 39 -1.93 -15.08 -10.16
C GLY A 39 -0.65 -14.42 -10.68
N ASN A 40 -0.77 -13.37 -11.50
CA ASN A 40 0.38 -12.62 -12.01
C ASN A 40 1.12 -11.89 -10.87
N PHE A 41 0.39 -11.19 -10.01
CA PHE A 41 0.99 -10.47 -8.87
C PHE A 41 1.66 -11.43 -7.89
N SER A 42 0.99 -12.52 -7.53
CA SER A 42 1.54 -13.52 -6.60
C SER A 42 2.81 -14.17 -7.14
N ARG A 43 2.85 -14.51 -8.45
CA ARG A 43 4.06 -15.06 -9.08
C ARG A 43 5.18 -14.02 -9.17
N GLY A 44 4.85 -12.77 -9.46
CA GLY A 44 5.81 -11.67 -9.50
C GLY A 44 6.48 -11.45 -8.14
N ALA A 45 5.69 -11.36 -7.08
CA ALA A 45 6.17 -11.26 -5.71
C ALA A 45 7.05 -12.45 -5.31
N ALA A 46 6.57 -13.68 -5.55
CA ALA A 46 7.35 -14.89 -5.24
C ALA A 46 8.68 -14.95 -6.00
N THR A 47 8.71 -14.54 -7.28
CA THR A 47 9.94 -14.49 -8.07
C THR A 47 10.92 -13.47 -7.48
N ALA A 48 10.47 -12.25 -7.20
CA ALA A 48 11.34 -11.22 -6.63
C ALA A 48 11.86 -11.58 -5.24
N MET A 49 11.02 -12.19 -4.41
CA MET A 49 11.37 -12.65 -3.06
C MET A 49 12.33 -13.85 -3.07
N GLY A 50 12.27 -14.69 -4.10
CA GLY A 50 13.19 -15.81 -4.30
C GLY A 50 14.62 -15.36 -4.64
N GLU A 51 14.79 -14.13 -5.13
CA GLU A 51 16.11 -13.56 -5.40
C GLU A 51 16.70 -12.94 -4.12
N PRO A 52 17.98 -13.25 -3.79
CA PRO A 52 18.68 -12.57 -2.70
C PRO A 52 18.66 -11.05 -2.88
N PHE A 53 18.39 -10.32 -1.80
CA PHE A 53 18.37 -8.87 -1.85
C PHE A 53 19.77 -8.30 -2.09
N GLN A 54 19.90 -7.50 -3.15
CA GLN A 54 21.12 -6.78 -3.54
C GLN A 54 20.93 -5.26 -3.42
N GLY A 55 19.67 -4.80 -3.51
CA GLY A 55 19.31 -3.40 -3.61
C GLY A 55 19.42 -2.85 -5.03
N VAL A 56 19.02 -1.60 -5.21
CA VAL A 56 19.12 -0.88 -6.48
C VAL A 56 20.58 -0.58 -6.80
N ARG A 57 20.99 -0.84 -8.04
CA ARG A 57 22.37 -0.66 -8.51
C ARG A 57 22.43 -0.19 -9.96
N THR A 58 23.60 0.22 -10.42
CA THR A 58 23.84 0.47 -11.86
C THR A 58 24.38 -0.80 -12.53
N SER A 59 24.49 -0.79 -13.85
CA SER A 59 25.22 -1.79 -14.63
C SER A 59 26.71 -1.86 -14.25
N ALA A 60 27.28 -0.74 -13.78
CA ALA A 60 28.65 -0.69 -13.24
C ALA A 60 28.78 -1.33 -11.84
N GLY A 61 27.66 -1.69 -11.21
CA GLY A 61 27.63 -2.33 -9.89
C GLY A 61 26.99 -1.47 -8.81
N LYS A 62 27.10 -1.95 -7.57
CA LYS A 62 26.60 -1.26 -6.38
C LYS A 62 27.58 -0.14 -5.99
N ILE A 63 27.03 1.03 -5.67
CA ILE A 63 27.81 2.15 -5.16
C ILE A 63 27.86 2.01 -3.63
N GLU A 64 29.06 1.80 -3.10
CA GLU A 64 29.26 1.62 -1.66
C GLU A 64 29.30 2.96 -0.92
N GLY A 65 28.90 2.95 0.35
CA GLY A 65 29.07 4.09 1.25
C GLY A 65 28.15 5.30 1.00
N LEU A 66 27.08 5.17 0.19
CA LEU A 66 26.13 6.27 -0.07
C LEU A 66 25.35 6.72 1.17
N TYR A 67 25.05 5.79 2.08
CA TYR A 67 24.23 6.03 3.26
C TYR A 67 24.93 5.49 4.52
N PRO A 68 26.02 6.15 5.00
CA PRO A 68 26.71 5.71 6.20
C PRO A 68 25.80 5.85 7.43
N ILE A 69 25.95 4.93 8.37
CA ILE A 69 25.32 5.06 9.69
C ILE A 69 25.99 6.24 10.41
N ARG A 70 25.20 7.21 10.82
CA ARG A 70 25.64 8.41 11.52
C ARG A 70 24.58 8.91 12.48
N SER A 71 25.02 9.56 13.55
CA SER A 71 24.09 10.30 14.40
C SER A 71 23.51 11.49 13.63
N THR A 72 22.18 11.65 13.69
CA THR A 72 21.47 12.80 13.15
C THR A 72 21.27 13.91 14.20
N GLY A 73 21.36 13.56 15.49
CA GLY A 73 21.10 14.46 16.62
C GLY A 73 19.60 14.71 16.88
N VAL A 74 18.70 14.03 16.17
CA VAL A 74 17.25 14.18 16.31
C VAL A 74 16.68 12.94 17.01
N SER A 75 16.13 13.12 18.22
CA SER A 75 15.60 12.00 18.99
C SER A 75 14.45 11.27 18.27
N THR A 76 14.55 9.94 18.20
CA THR A 76 13.51 9.01 17.73
C THR A 76 12.67 8.43 18.88
N ASP A 77 12.92 8.85 20.12
CA ASP A 77 12.23 8.33 21.31
C ASP A 77 10.70 8.51 21.27
N PRO A 78 10.16 9.66 20.82
CA PRO A 78 8.70 9.80 20.66
C PRO A 78 8.10 8.75 19.71
N ILE A 79 8.83 8.40 18.66
CA ILE A 79 8.41 7.39 17.68
C ILE A 79 8.42 6.00 18.31
N ARG A 80 9.50 5.67 19.05
CA ARG A 80 9.62 4.42 19.79
C ARG A 80 8.47 4.25 20.78
N VAL A 81 8.15 5.29 21.56
CA VAL A 81 7.06 5.26 22.54
C VAL A 81 5.70 5.06 21.86
N ALA A 82 5.44 5.71 20.72
CA ALA A 82 4.21 5.51 19.97
C ALA A 82 4.11 4.11 19.35
N ALA A 83 5.22 3.54 18.89
CA ALA A 83 5.29 2.18 18.39
C ALA A 83 4.99 1.15 19.50
N ASP A 84 5.59 1.31 20.68
CA ASP A 84 5.30 0.49 21.85
C ASP A 84 3.82 0.60 22.26
N ALA A 85 3.26 1.81 22.23
CA ALA A 85 1.85 2.04 22.53
C ALA A 85 0.93 1.35 21.53
N PHE A 86 1.22 1.42 20.23
CA PHE A 86 0.45 0.70 19.21
C PHE A 86 0.50 -0.81 19.41
N LEU A 87 1.69 -1.40 19.59
CA LEU A 87 1.84 -2.83 19.83
C LEU A 87 1.09 -3.30 21.08
N ALA A 88 1.01 -2.47 22.12
CA ALA A 88 0.29 -2.78 23.36
C ALA A 88 -1.25 -2.84 23.20
N THR A 89 -1.80 -2.28 22.12
CA THR A 89 -3.25 -2.37 21.81
C THR A 89 -3.64 -3.67 21.10
N LEU A 90 -2.66 -4.45 20.64
CA LEU A 90 -2.89 -5.64 19.84
C LEU A 90 -2.97 -6.90 20.72
N ASP A 91 -3.95 -7.76 20.43
CA ASP A 91 -4.00 -9.08 21.01
C ASP A 91 -2.99 -10.05 20.37
N ASN A 92 -2.88 -11.28 20.88
CA ASN A 92 -1.92 -12.25 20.35
C ASN A 92 -2.18 -12.66 18.89
N ILE A 93 -3.43 -12.62 18.43
CA ILE A 93 -3.79 -12.95 17.05
C ILE A 93 -3.36 -11.80 16.13
N GLU A 94 -3.65 -10.57 16.51
CA GLU A 94 -3.27 -9.37 15.78
C GLU A 94 -1.76 -9.16 15.75
N LEU A 95 -1.07 -9.40 16.87
CA LEU A 95 0.40 -9.39 16.95
C LEU A 95 1.01 -10.40 15.99
N SER A 96 0.47 -11.62 15.91
CA SER A 96 0.99 -12.66 15.02
C SER A 96 0.89 -12.31 13.52
N ARG A 97 -0.01 -11.40 13.16
CA ARG A 97 -0.19 -10.89 11.79
C ARG A 97 0.64 -9.64 11.50
N THR A 98 1.01 -8.90 12.55
CA THR A 98 1.53 -7.53 12.46
C THR A 98 3.00 -7.41 12.81
N HIS A 99 3.54 -8.25 13.70
CA HIS A 99 4.90 -8.09 14.23
C HIS A 99 5.88 -9.14 13.70
N PHE A 100 6.86 -8.67 12.94
CA PHE A 100 7.87 -9.47 12.26
C PHE A 100 9.27 -9.25 12.82
N ALA A 101 10.20 -10.14 12.49
CA ALA A 101 11.62 -9.92 12.75
C ALA A 101 12.14 -8.73 11.92
N VAL A 102 13.21 -8.08 12.36
CA VAL A 102 13.76 -6.91 11.66
C VAL A 102 14.35 -7.25 10.30
N ASP A 103 14.82 -8.50 10.13
CA ASP A 103 15.36 -9.07 8.90
C ASP A 103 14.34 -9.89 8.12
N ASP A 104 13.06 -9.83 8.49
CA ASP A 104 11.98 -10.50 7.78
C ASP A 104 11.85 -9.91 6.36
N PRO A 105 11.60 -10.74 5.33
CA PRO A 105 11.43 -10.24 3.98
C PRO A 105 10.13 -9.43 3.78
N GLU A 106 9.25 -9.32 4.79
CA GLU A 106 8.08 -8.43 4.81
C GLU A 106 8.37 -7.01 4.33
N TRP A 107 9.55 -6.45 4.61
CA TRP A 107 10.00 -5.14 4.09
C TRP A 107 9.92 -4.99 2.57
N ARG A 108 9.88 -6.11 1.84
CA ARG A 108 9.83 -6.19 0.38
C ARG A 108 8.47 -6.63 -0.15
N ASP A 109 7.57 -7.12 0.72
CA ASP A 109 6.28 -7.70 0.35
C ASP A 109 5.16 -6.65 0.41
N TRP A 110 5.40 -5.49 -0.20
CA TRP A 110 4.43 -4.40 -0.30
C TRP A 110 3.91 -4.26 -1.73
N SER A 111 2.74 -3.65 -1.87
CA SER A 111 2.20 -3.31 -3.19
C SER A 111 1.32 -2.08 -3.15
N ASN A 112 1.34 -1.30 -4.23
CA ASN A 112 0.47 -0.15 -4.42
C ASN A 112 -0.84 -0.50 -5.14
N VAL A 113 -1.12 -1.78 -5.40
CA VAL A 113 -2.35 -2.26 -6.08
C VAL A 113 -3.44 -2.65 -5.08
N ASP A 114 -4.70 -2.70 -5.48
CA ASP A 114 -5.80 -2.93 -4.56
C ASP A 114 -5.73 -4.27 -3.79
N VAL A 115 -6.34 -4.28 -2.59
CA VAL A 115 -6.42 -5.43 -1.66
C VAL A 115 -7.06 -6.66 -2.31
N GLY A 116 -7.93 -6.43 -3.30
CA GLY A 116 -8.54 -7.49 -4.08
C GLY A 116 -7.57 -8.24 -4.97
N ILE A 117 -6.37 -7.74 -5.26
CA ILE A 117 -5.41 -8.38 -6.17
C ILE A 117 -4.15 -8.84 -5.44
N PHE A 118 -3.70 -8.07 -4.45
CA PHE A 118 -2.51 -8.36 -3.66
C PHE A 118 -2.90 -8.63 -2.19
N PRO A 119 -2.64 -9.84 -1.66
CA PRO A 119 -2.86 -10.13 -0.25
C PRO A 119 -1.85 -9.39 0.61
N ARG A 120 -2.31 -8.81 1.72
CA ARG A 120 -1.46 -8.04 2.65
C ARG A 120 -1.33 -8.73 3.98
N ARG A 121 -0.21 -8.50 4.65
CA ARG A 121 -0.03 -8.84 6.06
C ARG A 121 -0.35 -7.64 6.93
N GLY A 122 -0.28 -7.83 8.24
CA GLY A 122 -0.62 -6.78 9.20
C GLY A 122 -2.11 -6.67 9.50
N LEU A 123 -2.41 -5.62 10.23
CA LEU A 123 -3.76 -5.21 10.60
C LEU A 123 -4.13 -3.96 9.80
N SER A 124 -5.28 -3.97 9.14
CA SER A 124 -5.77 -2.79 8.44
C SER A 124 -6.44 -1.79 9.37
N LEU A 125 -6.39 -0.50 9.02
CA LEU A 125 -7.15 0.53 9.72
C LEU A 125 -8.66 0.23 9.74
N GLU A 126 -9.18 -0.48 8.72
CA GLU A 126 -10.58 -0.92 8.64
C GLU A 126 -10.93 -2.01 9.67
N GLU A 127 -9.97 -2.88 10.02
CA GLU A 127 -10.14 -3.93 11.03
C GLU A 127 -9.98 -3.41 12.46
N MET A 128 -9.21 -2.33 12.65
CA MET A 128 -8.88 -1.78 13.96
C MET A 128 -10.11 -1.20 14.68
N ASP A 129 -10.17 -1.43 16.00
CA ASP A 129 -11.06 -0.68 16.86
C ASP A 129 -10.59 0.78 17.06
N ASN A 130 -11.34 1.56 17.84
CA ASN A 130 -11.01 2.97 18.04
C ASN A 130 -9.70 3.21 18.80
N GLU A 131 -9.33 2.33 19.73
CA GLU A 131 -8.12 2.45 20.53
C GLU A 131 -6.89 2.13 19.67
N GLN A 132 -6.93 1.00 18.97
CA GLN A 132 -5.89 0.58 18.02
C GLN A 132 -5.67 1.62 16.93
N LYS A 133 -6.76 2.13 16.33
CA LYS A 133 -6.70 3.15 15.28
C LYS A 133 -6.12 4.46 15.78
N ALA A 134 -6.47 4.89 17.00
CA ALA A 134 -5.89 6.08 17.60
C ALA A 134 -4.37 5.92 17.82
N ALA A 135 -3.93 4.76 18.32
CA ALA A 135 -2.51 4.47 18.51
C ALA A 135 -1.74 4.39 17.17
N ALA A 136 -2.33 3.76 16.15
CA ALA A 136 -1.78 3.73 14.79
C ALA A 136 -1.59 5.14 14.21
N TRP A 137 -2.60 6.01 14.32
CA TRP A 137 -2.47 7.40 13.87
C TRP A 137 -1.47 8.20 14.68
N GLN A 138 -1.38 7.97 16.00
CA GLN A 138 -0.36 8.60 16.85
C GLN A 138 1.06 8.22 16.41
N LEU A 139 1.28 6.95 16.03
CA LEU A 139 2.55 6.49 15.46
C LEU A 139 2.87 7.23 14.16
N LEU A 140 1.92 7.34 13.23
CA LEU A 140 2.12 8.09 11.98
C LEU A 140 2.39 9.58 12.23
N GLU A 141 1.70 10.19 13.18
CA GLU A 141 1.82 11.62 13.50
C GLU A 141 3.19 11.99 14.08
N VAL A 142 3.77 11.15 14.94
CA VAL A 142 5.13 11.41 15.47
C VAL A 142 6.23 11.01 14.49
N SER A 143 5.93 10.10 13.56
CA SER A 143 6.91 9.63 12.56
C SER A 143 7.05 10.58 11.38
N LEU A 144 5.93 11.14 10.90
CA LEU A 144 5.88 11.93 9.67
C LEU A 144 5.87 13.43 9.96
N SER A 145 6.43 14.21 9.04
CA SER A 145 6.18 15.65 9.04
C SER A 145 4.69 15.96 8.87
N SER A 146 4.26 17.15 9.28
CA SER A 146 2.87 17.61 9.08
C SER A 146 2.43 17.50 7.61
N LYS A 147 3.29 17.90 6.67
CA LYS A 147 3.05 17.75 5.22
C LYS A 147 2.91 16.29 4.81
N GLY A 148 3.77 15.40 5.33
CA GLY A 148 3.73 13.96 5.03
C GLY A 148 2.47 13.27 5.57
N LEU A 149 2.04 13.64 6.78
CA LEU A 149 0.82 13.14 7.40
C LEU A 149 -0.42 13.63 6.65
N GLU A 150 -0.46 14.91 6.26
CA GLU A 150 -1.55 15.47 5.46
C GLU A 150 -1.64 14.78 4.08
N GLN A 151 -0.52 14.61 3.39
CA GLN A 151 -0.49 13.90 2.10
C GLN A 151 -0.97 12.45 2.23
N THR A 152 -0.55 11.76 3.30
CA THR A 152 -1.01 10.41 3.63
C THR A 152 -2.54 10.38 3.74
N ARG A 153 -3.12 11.26 4.56
CA ARG A 153 -4.58 11.37 4.70
C ARG A 153 -5.25 11.75 3.38
N ALA A 154 -4.69 12.66 2.60
CA ALA A 154 -5.25 13.09 1.34
C ALA A 154 -5.30 11.95 0.30
N ILE A 155 -4.29 11.08 0.27
CA ILE A 155 -4.29 9.88 -0.59
C ILE A 155 -5.37 8.89 -0.12
N MET A 156 -5.46 8.62 1.20
CA MET A 156 -6.52 7.76 1.74
C MET A 156 -7.93 8.29 1.41
N ARG A 157 -8.13 9.61 1.43
CA ARG A 157 -9.40 10.24 1.02
C ARG A 157 -9.71 10.05 -0.47
N THR A 158 -8.70 10.01 -1.33
CA THR A 158 -8.88 9.69 -2.76
C THR A 158 -9.38 8.26 -2.95
N GLU A 159 -8.97 7.31 -2.12
CA GLU A 159 -9.52 5.94 -2.16
C GLU A 159 -11.00 5.87 -1.82
N GLN A 160 -11.48 6.75 -0.94
CA GLN A 160 -12.92 6.90 -0.70
C GLN A 160 -13.65 7.41 -1.94
N THR A 161 -13.05 8.33 -2.71
CA THR A 161 -13.62 8.76 -4.00
C THR A 161 -13.65 7.61 -5.01
N LEU A 162 -12.60 6.77 -5.08
CA LEU A 162 -12.61 5.56 -5.92
C LEU A 162 -13.73 4.60 -5.53
N LEU A 163 -13.96 4.40 -4.24
CA LEU A 163 -15.07 3.60 -3.74
C LEU A 163 -16.41 4.15 -4.21
N GLU A 164 -16.63 5.46 -4.08
CA GLU A 164 -17.88 6.12 -4.49
C GLU A 164 -18.11 6.05 -6.02
N LEU A 165 -17.04 6.13 -6.82
CA LEU A 165 -17.12 6.04 -8.28
C LEU A 165 -17.40 4.61 -8.78
N ASN A 166 -16.80 3.60 -8.14
CA ASN A 166 -16.85 2.22 -8.62
C ASN A 166 -17.93 1.38 -7.92
N GLY A 167 -18.35 1.77 -6.72
CA GLY A 167 -19.30 0.98 -5.91
C GLY A 167 -18.75 -0.37 -5.45
N GLU A 168 -17.43 -0.53 -5.35
CA GLU A 168 -16.76 -1.81 -5.09
C GLU A 168 -16.00 -1.81 -3.73
N PRO A 169 -16.71 -2.02 -2.60
CA PRO A 169 -16.16 -1.90 -1.24
C PRO A 169 -15.16 -2.99 -0.84
N ILE A 170 -14.99 -4.02 -1.67
CA ILE A 170 -13.96 -5.04 -1.45
C ILE A 170 -12.59 -4.47 -1.82
N ARG A 171 -12.50 -3.69 -2.91
CA ARG A 171 -11.22 -3.24 -3.48
C ARG A 171 -10.81 -1.87 -2.96
N TYR A 172 -11.78 -0.98 -2.75
CA TYR A 172 -11.54 0.43 -2.46
C TYR A 172 -12.11 0.83 -1.10
N GLY A 173 -11.47 1.78 -0.43
CA GLY A 173 -11.94 2.33 0.83
C GLY A 173 -10.86 3.13 1.55
N GLU A 174 -11.29 4.13 2.32
CA GLU A 174 -10.43 5.08 3.04
C GLU A 174 -9.44 4.40 4.01
N GLU A 175 -9.85 3.27 4.59
CA GLU A 175 -9.12 2.62 5.68
C GLU A 175 -8.48 1.27 5.26
N LYS A 176 -8.40 0.98 3.95
CA LYS A 176 -7.80 -0.25 3.42
C LYS A 176 -6.27 -0.17 3.34
N TYR A 177 -5.65 0.24 4.44
CA TYR A 177 -4.22 0.39 4.61
C TYR A 177 -3.76 -0.42 5.81
N TYR A 178 -2.69 -1.18 5.63
CA TYR A 178 -2.23 -2.20 6.55
C TYR A 178 -0.93 -1.75 7.19
N ILE A 179 -0.81 -1.99 8.50
CA ILE A 179 0.40 -1.69 9.26
C ILE A 179 1.08 -3.01 9.63
N THR A 180 2.37 -3.08 9.37
CA THR A 180 3.29 -4.10 9.89
C THR A 180 4.42 -3.43 10.67
N MET A 181 4.90 -4.11 11.71
CA MET A 181 5.98 -3.71 12.58
C MET A 181 7.13 -4.69 12.42
N MET A 182 8.36 -4.20 12.26
CA MET A 182 9.55 -5.02 12.05
C MET A 182 10.54 -4.78 13.17
N GLY A 183 10.94 -5.83 13.88
CA GLY A 183 11.81 -5.76 15.04
C GLY A 183 11.12 -5.18 16.29
N THR A 184 11.80 -5.27 17.44
CA THR A 184 11.32 -4.67 18.69
C THR A 184 11.74 -3.20 18.76
N PRO A 185 10.83 -2.25 19.03
CA PRO A 185 11.22 -0.86 19.23
C PRO A 185 12.25 -0.73 20.35
N THR A 186 13.41 -0.18 20.02
CA THR A 186 14.52 0.06 20.96
C THR A 186 15.17 1.39 20.67
N ALA A 187 15.93 1.93 21.64
CA ALA A 187 16.60 3.21 21.48
C ALA A 187 17.72 3.16 20.43
N ASP A 188 18.51 2.07 20.43
CA ASP A 188 19.73 1.96 19.62
C ASP A 188 19.66 0.88 18.53
N GLY A 189 18.75 -0.09 18.66
CA GLY A 189 18.64 -1.22 17.75
C GLY A 189 17.83 -0.90 16.49
N PRO A 190 17.91 -1.76 15.45
CA PRO A 190 17.13 -1.59 14.24
C PRO A 190 15.68 -2.05 14.48
N TRP A 191 14.73 -1.24 14.02
CA TRP A 191 13.31 -1.59 13.99
C TRP A 191 12.59 -0.65 13.01
N GLY A 192 11.30 -0.85 12.82
CA GLY A 192 10.50 0.09 12.06
C GLY A 192 9.10 -0.40 11.79
N TRP A 193 8.44 0.25 10.84
CA TRP A 193 7.10 -0.06 10.42
C TRP A 193 6.92 0.13 8.92
N GLN A 194 5.94 -0.58 8.35
CA GLN A 194 5.49 -0.39 6.98
C GLN A 194 3.99 -0.10 7.02
N LEU A 195 3.58 0.89 6.23
CA LEU A 195 2.18 1.16 5.90
C LEU A 195 2.02 0.90 4.40
N ASP A 196 1.16 -0.02 4.01
CA ASP A 196 0.89 -0.26 2.59
C ASP A 196 -0.60 -0.42 2.28
N GLY A 197 -0.99 0.04 1.10
CA GLY A 197 -2.36 -0.01 0.60
C GLY A 197 -2.44 0.49 -0.83
N HIS A 198 -3.65 0.63 -1.35
CA HIS A 198 -3.85 1.13 -2.70
C HIS A 198 -3.32 2.57 -2.79
N HIS A 199 -2.35 2.79 -3.68
CA HIS A 199 -1.67 4.07 -3.93
C HIS A 199 -0.82 4.71 -2.82
N LEU A 200 -0.60 4.04 -1.69
CA LEU A 200 0.31 4.53 -0.65
C LEU A 200 1.15 3.38 -0.09
N VAL A 201 2.47 3.58 -0.07
CA VAL A 201 3.40 2.70 0.61
C VAL A 201 4.44 3.55 1.33
N ILE A 202 4.63 3.31 2.62
CA ILE A 202 5.68 3.96 3.41
C ILE A 202 6.39 2.86 4.18
N ASN A 203 7.66 2.62 3.86
CA ASN A 203 8.56 1.90 4.75
C ASN A 203 9.25 2.92 5.64
N PHE A 204 9.36 2.64 6.93
CA PHE A 204 9.96 3.54 7.92
C PHE A 204 10.91 2.75 8.81
N PHE A 205 12.20 2.78 8.47
CA PHE A 205 13.25 2.11 9.21
C PHE A 205 13.94 3.07 10.18
N VAL A 206 14.18 2.62 11.40
CA VAL A 206 14.84 3.35 12.49
C VAL A 206 16.08 2.57 12.94
N LEU A 207 17.21 3.26 13.06
CA LEU A 207 18.42 2.77 13.71
C LEU A 207 19.04 3.90 14.53
N GLY A 208 18.96 3.81 15.86
CA GLY A 208 19.33 4.93 16.72
C GLY A 208 18.47 6.17 16.42
N ASP A 209 19.13 7.29 16.12
CA ASP A 209 18.50 8.54 15.71
C ASP A 209 18.39 8.71 14.18
N GLN A 210 18.73 7.68 13.41
CA GLN A 210 18.70 7.71 11.94
C GLN A 210 17.45 7.02 11.40
N ILE A 211 16.78 7.69 10.47
CA ILE A 211 15.57 7.20 9.80
C ILE A 211 15.84 7.02 8.30
N VAL A 212 15.32 5.94 7.72
CA VAL A 212 15.26 5.72 6.26
C VAL A 212 13.83 5.41 5.87
N MET A 213 13.28 6.16 4.92
CA MET A 213 11.88 6.02 4.49
C MET A 213 11.70 5.40 3.10
N THR A 214 12.71 4.70 2.58
CA THR A 214 12.65 4.08 1.24
C THR A 214 12.78 2.56 1.33
N PRO A 215 12.04 1.81 0.50
CA PRO A 215 11.18 2.29 -0.59
C PRO A 215 9.86 2.89 -0.11
N ALA A 216 9.35 3.87 -0.83
CA ALA A 216 8.03 4.48 -0.59
C ALA A 216 7.35 4.82 -1.91
N PHE A 217 6.03 4.89 -1.88
CA PHE A 217 5.17 5.18 -3.02
C PHE A 217 4.02 6.10 -2.59
N TRP A 218 3.82 7.17 -3.36
CA TRP A 218 2.66 8.05 -3.25
C TRP A 218 2.03 8.19 -4.63
N GLY A 219 0.75 7.89 -4.74
CA GLY A 219 0.01 8.05 -5.98
C GLY A 219 -1.48 8.22 -5.73
N GLY A 220 -2.26 8.08 -6.79
CA GLY A 220 -3.70 7.98 -6.72
C GLY A 220 -4.32 8.08 -8.11
N GLU A 221 -5.47 7.47 -8.27
CA GLU A 221 -6.32 7.63 -9.44
C GLU A 221 -7.77 7.73 -8.96
N PRO A 222 -8.52 8.82 -9.22
CA PRO A 222 -8.06 10.10 -9.76
C PRO A 222 -7.20 10.88 -8.77
N VAL A 223 -6.33 11.78 -9.24
CA VAL A 223 -5.53 12.66 -8.34
C VAL A 223 -6.31 13.86 -7.78
N VAL A 224 -7.54 14.07 -8.23
CA VAL A 224 -8.47 15.10 -7.75
C VAL A 224 -9.86 14.50 -7.59
N ALA A 225 -10.45 14.66 -6.41
CA ALA A 225 -11.83 14.30 -6.14
C ALA A 225 -12.77 15.41 -6.63
N GLN A 226 -13.45 15.19 -7.76
CA GLN A 226 -14.37 16.18 -8.35
C GLN A 226 -15.73 16.27 -7.64
N ALA A 227 -16.11 15.22 -6.90
CA ALA A 227 -17.39 15.12 -6.19
C ALA A 227 -17.24 14.16 -4.99
N GLY A 228 -18.34 13.93 -4.27
CA GLY A 228 -18.38 12.95 -3.19
C GLY A 228 -18.02 13.49 -1.82
N LYS A 229 -17.76 12.61 -0.85
CA LYS A 229 -17.47 12.97 0.56
C LYS A 229 -16.31 13.97 0.69
N TYR A 230 -15.32 13.86 -0.21
CA TYR A 230 -14.10 14.64 -0.20
C TYR A 230 -13.92 15.52 -1.45
N ALA A 231 -15.02 16.04 -2.01
CA ALA A 231 -14.95 16.97 -3.15
C ALA A 231 -13.94 18.12 -2.90
N GLY A 232 -13.01 18.30 -3.85
CA GLY A 232 -11.91 19.28 -3.75
C GLY A 232 -10.60 18.72 -3.17
N ASN A 233 -10.58 17.49 -2.65
CA ASN A 233 -9.33 16.83 -2.27
C ASN A 233 -8.44 16.63 -3.51
N ALA A 234 -7.19 17.07 -3.44
CA ALA A 234 -6.21 16.96 -4.50
C ALA A 234 -4.87 16.52 -3.93
N ILE A 235 -4.17 15.64 -4.64
CA ILE A 235 -2.89 15.06 -4.20
C ILE A 235 -1.81 15.31 -5.25
N MET A 236 -0.56 15.34 -4.78
CA MET A 236 0.65 15.41 -5.63
C MET A 236 0.74 16.61 -6.60
N GLN A 237 -0.09 17.65 -6.46
CA GLN A 237 -0.04 18.81 -7.35
C GLN A 237 1.27 19.61 -7.19
N PRO A 238 1.76 19.92 -5.97
CA PRO A 238 3.04 20.62 -5.82
C PRO A 238 4.21 19.85 -6.44
N GLU A 239 4.22 18.52 -6.34
CA GLU A 239 5.24 17.66 -6.93
C GLU A 239 5.17 17.65 -8.47
N GLN A 240 3.96 17.63 -9.05
CA GLN A 240 3.75 17.77 -10.50
C GLN A 240 4.20 19.15 -11.02
N ASP A 241 3.84 20.21 -10.32
CA ASP A 241 4.22 21.59 -10.67
C ASP A 241 5.74 21.77 -10.60
N LEU A 242 6.39 21.20 -9.59
CA LEU A 242 7.84 21.24 -9.45
C LEU A 242 8.55 20.51 -10.59
N GLY A 243 8.07 19.33 -10.98
CA GLY A 243 8.60 18.59 -12.12
C GLY A 243 8.49 19.35 -13.43
N LEU A 244 7.35 20.01 -13.67
CA LEU A 244 7.14 20.87 -14.84
C LEU A 244 8.06 22.10 -14.80
N ALA A 245 8.14 22.78 -13.64
CA ALA A 245 8.97 23.95 -13.44
C ALA A 245 10.45 23.64 -13.69
N LEU A 246 10.94 22.49 -13.22
CA LEU A 246 12.31 22.03 -13.49
C LEU A 246 12.58 21.96 -15.00
N MET A 247 11.71 21.29 -15.76
CA MET A 247 11.89 21.16 -17.22
C MET A 247 11.79 22.51 -17.96
N GLN A 248 10.99 23.43 -17.44
CA GLN A 248 10.84 24.78 -17.99
C GLN A 248 12.03 25.70 -17.65
N ALA A 249 12.73 25.45 -16.54
CA ALA A 249 13.91 26.21 -16.13
C ALA A 249 15.16 25.88 -16.95
N LEU A 250 15.23 24.69 -17.56
CA LEU A 250 16.35 24.28 -18.40
C LEU A 250 16.45 25.12 -19.67
N ASP A 251 17.66 25.54 -20.03
CA ASP A 251 17.93 26.17 -21.32
C ASP A 251 17.75 25.17 -22.49
N GLY A 252 17.93 25.65 -23.73
CA GLY A 252 17.72 24.83 -24.93
C GLY A 252 18.60 23.58 -24.97
N ASP A 253 19.87 23.70 -24.60
CA ASP A 253 20.86 22.64 -24.69
C ASP A 253 20.67 21.65 -23.54
N GLN A 254 20.47 22.14 -22.32
CA GLN A 254 20.17 21.32 -21.15
C GLN A 254 18.88 20.53 -21.32
N ARG A 255 17.81 21.16 -21.81
CA ARG A 255 16.54 20.50 -22.04
C ARG A 255 16.66 19.41 -23.10
N GLN A 256 17.52 19.60 -24.11
CA GLN A 256 17.78 18.57 -25.12
C GLN A 256 18.43 17.33 -24.50
N VAL A 257 19.40 17.49 -23.60
CA VAL A 257 20.08 16.38 -22.92
C VAL A 257 19.17 15.73 -21.87
N ALA A 258 18.40 16.52 -21.12
CA ALA A 258 17.47 16.02 -20.10
C ALA A 258 16.30 15.21 -20.67
N THR A 259 15.91 15.46 -21.93
CA THR A 259 14.80 14.77 -22.57
C THR A 259 15.23 13.39 -23.07
N ILE A 260 14.96 12.35 -22.28
CA ILE A 260 15.25 10.94 -22.64
C ILE A 260 14.45 10.50 -23.87
N THR A 261 13.17 10.85 -23.93
CA THR A 261 12.29 10.55 -25.06
C THR A 261 11.28 11.68 -25.28
N ARG A 262 10.96 11.95 -26.54
CA ARG A 262 9.89 12.88 -26.94
C ARG A 262 8.55 12.19 -27.16
N GLU A 263 8.53 10.86 -27.06
CA GLU A 263 7.35 10.04 -27.30
C GLU A 263 6.80 9.49 -25.98
N LYS A 264 5.58 9.91 -25.63
CA LYS A 264 4.83 9.38 -24.49
C LYS A 264 3.73 8.43 -24.97
N THR A 265 4.15 7.26 -25.46
CA THR A 265 3.25 6.21 -25.98
C THR A 265 2.90 5.13 -24.95
N ALA A 266 3.62 5.07 -23.83
CA ALA A 266 3.42 4.09 -22.76
C ALA A 266 3.75 4.65 -21.36
N ASN A 267 3.42 3.86 -20.33
CA ASN A 267 3.87 4.08 -18.97
C ASN A 267 5.33 3.60 -18.82
N TYR A 268 6.14 4.38 -18.11
CA TYR A 268 7.58 4.10 -17.92
C TYR A 268 7.92 4.09 -16.43
N PRO A 269 7.40 3.12 -15.64
CA PRO A 269 7.81 2.99 -14.25
C PRO A 269 9.28 2.57 -14.18
N MET A 270 10.12 3.38 -13.52
CA MET A 270 11.55 3.05 -13.37
C MET A 270 11.76 1.91 -12.36
N ALA A 271 11.02 1.96 -11.25
CA ALA A 271 10.90 0.94 -10.24
C ALA A 271 9.46 0.89 -9.68
N ALA A 272 9.09 -0.22 -9.06
CA ALA A 272 7.80 -0.47 -8.41
C ALA A 272 7.95 -1.61 -7.40
N ALA A 273 6.84 -2.07 -6.82
CA ALA A 273 6.81 -3.33 -6.06
C ALA A 273 7.50 -4.46 -6.84
N ASN A 274 8.23 -5.33 -6.14
CA ASN A 274 9.03 -6.43 -6.70
C ASN A 274 10.27 -6.02 -7.51
N ALA A 275 10.62 -4.73 -7.55
CA ALA A 275 11.80 -4.22 -8.26
C ALA A 275 12.95 -3.81 -7.31
N ASP A 276 13.05 -4.41 -6.11
CA ASP A 276 14.04 -4.03 -5.09
C ASP A 276 15.49 -4.23 -5.55
N ASN A 277 15.71 -5.12 -6.53
CA ASN A 277 17.01 -5.43 -7.14
C ASN A 277 17.19 -4.78 -8.53
N LYS A 278 16.49 -3.67 -8.80
CA LYS A 278 16.54 -2.99 -10.10
C LYS A 278 17.96 -2.57 -10.46
N VAL A 279 18.37 -2.90 -11.69
CA VAL A 279 19.49 -2.24 -12.35
C VAL A 279 18.98 -0.96 -13.00
N GLN A 280 19.39 0.18 -12.47
CA GLN A 280 18.99 1.52 -12.91
C GLN A 280 20.24 2.32 -13.27
N ASP A 281 20.51 2.44 -14.56
CA ASP A 281 21.58 3.30 -15.06
C ASP A 281 21.16 4.78 -15.05
N TYR A 282 22.15 5.66 -15.03
CA TYR A 282 21.93 7.11 -15.12
C TYR A 282 21.55 7.49 -16.54
N GLU A 283 20.50 8.30 -16.66
CA GLU A 283 20.00 8.83 -17.94
C GLU A 283 19.68 10.32 -17.80
N GLY A 284 19.67 11.04 -18.91
CA GLY A 284 19.39 12.48 -18.93
C GLY A 284 20.62 13.32 -18.58
N ILE A 285 20.37 14.49 -17.99
CA ILE A 285 21.41 15.47 -17.63
C ILE A 285 21.91 15.24 -16.21
N ALA A 286 23.23 15.32 -16.00
CA ALA A 286 23.83 15.27 -14.68
C ALA A 286 23.56 16.58 -13.90
N GLY A 287 23.36 16.48 -12.59
CA GLY A 287 23.14 17.66 -11.75
C GLY A 287 24.30 18.67 -11.79
N SER A 288 25.53 18.21 -12.04
CA SER A 288 26.72 19.06 -12.22
C SER A 288 26.70 19.90 -13.49
N ASP A 289 25.89 19.51 -14.47
CA ASP A 289 25.80 20.15 -15.78
C ASP A 289 24.59 21.11 -15.85
N LEU A 290 23.82 21.19 -14.75
CA LEU A 290 22.78 22.19 -14.56
C LEU A 290 23.42 23.55 -14.29
N SER A 291 22.87 24.57 -14.93
CA SER A 291 23.27 25.95 -14.76
C SER A 291 22.55 26.47 -13.51
N SER A 292 23.24 27.29 -12.73
CA SER A 292 22.58 28.06 -11.68
C SER A 292 21.64 29.04 -12.38
N THR A 293 20.35 28.77 -12.35
CA THR A 293 19.32 29.75 -12.72
C THR A 293 19.08 30.72 -11.57
#